data_AF-A0A2N3E0S3-F1
#
_entry.id   AF-A0A2N3E0S3-F1
#
_cell.length_a   1.000
_cell.length_b   1.000
_cell.length_c   1.000
_cell.angle_alpha   90.00
_cell.angle_beta   90.00
_cell.angle_gamma   90.00
#
_symmetry.space_group_name_H-M   'P 1'
#
loop_
_entity.id
_entity.type
_entity.pdbx_description
1 polymer ?
#
loop_
_entity_poly.entity_id
_entity_poly.type
_entity_poly.pdbx_seq_one_letter_code
_entity_poly.pdbx_strand_id
1 'polypeptide(L)'
;MSIAELWRRLTSRTRRKRSFYESQEVMRRAVDLTGPVDIRLHSDEELRCILETDGSALRREAAERELELRAARRQHHREGTLPPGFH
;
A
#
# COMPACT_ATOMS: atom_id res chain seq x y z
N MET A 1 -37.02 2.57 31.94
CA MET A 1 -36.14 1.96 30.91
C MET A 1 -35.17 3.04 30.47
N SER A 2 -33.89 2.87 30.79
CA SER A 2 -32.89 3.93 30.62
C SER A 2 -32.34 3.94 29.19
N ILE A 3 -31.98 5.11 28.68
CA ILE A 3 -31.38 5.29 27.34
C ILE A 3 -30.13 4.40 27.18
N ALA A 4 -29.39 4.16 28.26
CA ALA A 4 -28.21 3.29 28.29
C ALA A 4 -28.53 1.82 27.92
N GLU A 5 -29.70 1.29 28.29
CA GLU A 5 -30.11 -0.07 27.93
C GLU A 5 -30.41 -0.19 26.44
N LEU A 6 -30.97 0.86 25.83
CA LEU A 6 -31.24 0.92 24.40
C LEU A 6 -29.93 0.89 23.58
N TRP A 7 -28.95 1.72 23.96
CA TRP A 7 -27.63 1.76 23.32
C TRP A 7 -26.85 0.45 23.48
N ARG A 8 -26.95 -0.20 24.65
CA ARG A 8 -26.32 -1.51 24.90
C ARG A 8 -26.93 -2.61 24.03
N ARG A 9 -28.23 -2.53 23.79
CA ARG A 9 -28.99 -3.48 22.94
C ARG A 9 -28.77 -3.25 21.45
N LEU A 10 -28.51 -2.02 21.02
CA LEU A 10 -28.13 -1.67 19.66
C LEU A 10 -26.69 -2.09 19.34
N THR A 11 -25.73 -1.78 20.21
CA THR A 11 -24.30 -2.09 20.01
C THR A 11 -23.96 -3.58 20.10
N SER A 12 -24.67 -4.34 20.95
CA SER A 12 -24.50 -5.81 21.02
C SER A 12 -25.01 -6.55 19.79
N ARG A 13 -25.97 -5.99 19.05
CA ARG A 13 -26.56 -6.62 17.86
C ARG A 13 -25.69 -6.48 16.60
N THR A 14 -24.82 -5.48 16.58
CA THR A 14 -23.92 -5.18 15.44
C THR A 14 -22.67 -6.06 15.41
N ARG A 15 -22.40 -6.81 16.48
CA ARG A 15 -21.29 -7.79 16.55
C ARG A 15 -21.65 -9.13 15.93
N ARG A 16 -22.33 -9.14 14.77
CA ARG A 16 -22.42 -10.37 13.97
C ARG A 16 -21.01 -10.65 13.46
N LYS A 17 -20.42 -11.77 13.90
CA LYS A 17 -19.20 -12.30 13.32
C LYS A 17 -19.47 -12.46 11.82
N ARG A 18 -18.88 -11.56 11.02
CA ARG A 18 -18.96 -11.60 9.56
C ARG A 18 -18.50 -13.00 9.14
N SER A 19 -19.31 -13.70 8.34
CA SER A 19 -18.99 -15.10 8.04
C SER A 19 -17.66 -15.18 7.30
N PHE A 20 -16.88 -16.23 7.50
CA PHE A 20 -15.57 -16.41 6.86
C PHE A 20 -15.65 -16.28 5.32
N TYR A 21 -16.74 -16.75 4.72
CA TYR A 21 -17.01 -16.62 3.29
C TYR A 21 -17.31 -15.19 2.85
N GLU A 22 -17.97 -14.41 3.70
CA GLU A 22 -18.24 -13.00 3.44
C GLU A 22 -16.94 -12.17 3.48
N SER A 23 -15.99 -12.52 4.36
CA SER A 23 -14.64 -11.91 4.32
C SER A 23 -13.83 -12.31 3.08
N GLN A 24 -13.98 -13.54 2.58
CA GLN A 24 -13.33 -13.97 1.34
C GLN A 24 -13.89 -13.24 0.12
N GLU A 25 -15.20 -12.98 0.09
CA GLU A 25 -15.81 -12.23 -1.01
C GLU A 25 -15.31 -10.77 -1.05
N VAL A 26 -15.11 -10.15 0.13
CA VAL A 26 -14.50 -8.82 0.23
C VAL A 26 -13.05 -8.82 -0.24
N MET A 27 -12.25 -9.82 0.16
CA MET A 27 -10.88 -9.98 -0.33
C MET A 27 -10.83 -10.21 -1.84
N ARG A 28 -11.69 -11.08 -2.38
CA ARG A 28 -11.80 -11.34 -3.81
C ARG A 28 -12.14 -10.08 -4.59
N ARG A 29 -13.16 -9.32 -4.14
CA ARG A 29 -13.52 -8.04 -4.76
C ARG A 29 -12.38 -7.01 -4.65
N ALA A 30 -11.66 -6.97 -3.54
CA ALA A 30 -10.52 -6.07 -3.39
C ALA A 30 -9.42 -6.42 -4.42
N VAL A 31 -9.07 -7.71 -4.54
CA VAL A 31 -8.08 -8.19 -5.51
C VAL A 31 -8.55 -8.00 -6.96
N ASP A 32 -9.83 -8.24 -7.28
CA ASP A 32 -10.37 -8.05 -8.63
C ASP A 32 -10.35 -6.56 -9.03
N LEU A 33 -10.57 -5.65 -8.08
CA LEU A 33 -10.59 -4.21 -8.33
C LEU A 33 -9.20 -3.60 -8.48
N THR A 34 -8.22 -4.05 -7.68
CA THR A 34 -6.86 -3.49 -7.73
C THR A 34 -5.88 -4.32 -8.57
N GLY A 35 -6.12 -5.62 -8.75
CA GLY A 35 -5.15 -6.57 -9.30
C GLY A 35 -3.90 -6.73 -8.40
N PRO A 36 -3.08 -7.76 -8.63
CA PRO A 36 -1.73 -7.79 -8.09
C PRO A 36 -0.88 -6.71 -8.79
N VAL A 37 -0.84 -5.51 -8.20
CA VAL A 37 0.00 -4.42 -8.72
C VAL A 37 1.41 -4.59 -8.17
N ASP A 38 2.32 -5.06 -9.02
CA ASP A 38 3.74 -5.03 -8.69
C ASP A 38 4.24 -3.58 -8.77
N ILE A 39 4.46 -2.96 -7.62
CA ILE A 39 4.95 -1.59 -7.48
C ILE A 39 6.29 -1.37 -8.19
N ARG A 40 7.08 -2.43 -8.42
CA ARG A 40 8.38 -2.34 -9.10
C ARG A 40 8.26 -2.01 -10.59
N LEU A 41 7.09 -2.24 -11.19
CA LEU A 41 6.85 -1.95 -12.60
C LEU A 41 6.59 -0.46 -12.86
N HIS A 42 6.29 0.31 -11.80
CA HIS A 42 6.03 1.73 -11.94
C HIS A 42 7.29 2.54 -12.24
N SER A 43 7.14 3.61 -13.03
CA SER A 43 8.20 4.60 -13.23
C SER A 43 8.41 5.43 -11.95
N ASP A 44 9.54 6.15 -11.85
CA ASP A 44 9.78 7.03 -10.69
C ASP A 44 8.71 8.13 -10.60
N GLU A 45 8.20 8.62 -11.74
CA GLU A 45 7.11 9.59 -11.81
C GLU A 45 5.79 9.01 -11.30
N GLU A 46 5.45 7.78 -11.68
CA GLU A 46 4.25 7.08 -11.21
C GLU A 46 4.34 6.78 -9.71
N LEU A 47 5.51 6.39 -9.21
CA LEU A 47 5.73 6.18 -7.77
C LEU A 47 5.55 7.47 -6.97
N ARG A 48 6.04 8.61 -7.47
CA ARG A 48 5.79 9.92 -6.85
C ARG A 48 4.31 10.29 -6.87
N CYS A 49 3.61 10.03 -7.97
CA CYS A 49 2.17 10.23 -8.07
C CYS A 49 1.41 9.41 -7.01
N ILE A 50 1.81 8.16 -6.76
CA ILE A 50 1.23 7.32 -5.70
C ILE A 50 1.45 7.96 -4.32
N LEU A 51 2.63 8.51 -4.03
CA LEU A 51 2.90 9.16 -2.75
C LEU A 51 1.99 10.37 -2.48
N GLU A 52 1.66 11.12 -3.53
CA GLU A 52 0.87 12.34 -3.43
C GLU A 52 -0.65 12.09 -3.44
N THR A 53 -1.11 11.10 -4.21
CA THR A 53 -2.53 10.92 -4.54
C THR A 53 -3.19 9.70 -3.90
N ASP A 54 -2.42 8.68 -3.52
CA ASP A 54 -2.98 7.42 -3.05
C ASP A 54 -3.37 7.48 -1.56
N GLY A 55 -4.61 7.12 -1.24
CA GLY A 55 -5.10 7.03 0.14
C GLY A 55 -4.63 5.80 0.90
N SER A 56 -4.04 4.82 0.21
CA SER A 56 -3.56 3.57 0.82
C SER A 56 -2.17 3.74 1.43
N ALA A 57 -2.10 3.74 2.77
CA ALA A 57 -0.83 3.82 3.50
C ALA A 57 0.18 2.74 3.07
N LEU A 58 -0.29 1.51 2.83
CA LEU A 58 0.55 0.40 2.38
C LEU A 58 1.15 0.63 0.98
N ARG A 59 0.36 1.20 0.06
CA ARG A 59 0.85 1.49 -1.30
C ARG A 59 1.86 2.63 -1.29
N ARG A 60 1.63 3.65 -0.46
CA ARG A 60 2.61 4.74 -0.28
C ARG A 60 3.92 4.24 0.31
N GLU A 61 3.88 3.44 1.38
CA GLU A 61 5.10 2.88 2.00
C GLU A 61 5.90 2.02 1.01
N ALA A 62 5.20 1.20 0.23
CA ALA A 62 5.86 0.39 -0.79
C ALA A 62 6.46 1.25 -1.93
N ALA A 63 5.80 2.34 -2.33
CA ALA A 63 6.33 3.27 -3.33
C ALA A 63 7.56 4.04 -2.83
N GLU A 64 7.53 4.50 -1.57
CA GLU A 64 8.66 5.17 -0.91
C GLU A 64 9.89 4.26 -0.86
N ARG A 65 9.73 3.03 -0.36
CA ARG A 65 10.84 2.06 -0.28
C ARG A 65 11.43 1.74 -1.66
N GLU A 66 10.62 1.61 -2.71
CA GLU A 66 11.14 1.36 -4.05
C GLU A 66 11.92 2.57 -4.59
N LEU A 67 11.46 3.80 -4.33
CA LEU A 67 12.20 5.01 -4.71
C LEU A 67 13.54 5.11 -3.99
N GLU A 68 13.59 4.81 -2.69
CA GLU A 68 14.84 4.76 -1.91
C GLU A 68 15.80 3.69 -2.45
N LEU A 69 15.29 2.49 -2.74
CA LEU A 69 16.07 1.39 -3.31
C LEU A 69 16.66 1.79 -4.68
N ARG A 70 15.91 2.49 -5.52
CA ARG A 70 16.40 3.01 -6.81
C ARG A 70 17.43 4.12 -6.63
N ALA A 71 17.23 5.01 -5.66
CA ALA A 71 18.19 6.05 -5.34
C ALA A 71 19.54 5.45 -4.88
N ALA A 72 19.52 4.45 -3.99
CA ALA A 72 20.71 3.74 -3.55
C ALA A 72 21.42 3.03 -4.72
N ARG A 73 20.68 2.37 -5.62
CA ARG A 73 21.26 1.75 -6.84
C ARG A 73 21.93 2.77 -7.75
N ARG A 74 21.36 3.96 -7.92
CA ARG A 74 21.97 5.05 -8.70
C ARG A 74 23.23 5.62 -8.05
N GLN A 75 23.25 5.75 -6.73
CA GLN A 75 24.42 6.23 -5.98
C GLN A 75 25.60 5.26 -6.15
N HIS A 76 25.38 3.96 -5.98
CA HIS A 76 26.41 2.96 -6.24
C HIS A 76 26.91 2.96 -7.68
N HIS A 77 26.03 3.20 -8.67
CA HIS A 77 26.46 3.30 -10.05
C HIS A 77 27.32 4.54 -10.33
N ARG A 78 27.03 5.65 -9.65
CA ARG A 78 27.79 6.92 -9.75
C ARG A 78 29.16 6.86 -9.08
N GLU A 79 29.31 6.04 -8.05
CA GLU A 79 30.60 5.79 -7.41
C GLU A 79 31.49 4.82 -8.22
N GLY A 80 30.89 3.99 -9.08
CA GLY A 80 31.59 3.06 -9.97
C GLY A 80 32.06 3.66 -11.30
N THR A 81 31.73 4.92 -11.62
CA THR A 81 32.32 5.61 -12.79
C THR A 81 33.77 5.98 -12.50
N LEU A 82 34.69 5.14 -12.98
CA LEU A 82 36.14 5.35 -13.00
C LEU A 82 36.51 6.77 -13.48
N PRO A 83 37.59 7.38 -12.96
CA PRO A 83 38.05 8.67 -13.43
C PRO A 83 38.43 8.62 -14.92
N PRO A 84 38.17 9.68 -15.70
CA PRO A 84 38.62 9.73 -17.09
C PRO A 84 40.13 9.90 -17.07
N GLY A 85 40.86 8.81 -17.25
CA GLY A 85 42.31 8.89 -17.27
C GLY A 85 43.02 7.55 -17.17
N PHE A 86 42.75 6.62 -18.07
CA PHE A 86 43.79 5.69 -18.53
C PHE A 86 43.55 5.35 -20.01
N HIS A 87 44.40 5.96 -20.84
CA HIS A 87 44.72 5.79 -22.27
C HIS A 87 43.67 6.14 -23.31
#